data_AF-K0TRE3-F1
#
_entry.id   AF-K0TRE3-F1
#
_cell.length_a   1.000
_cell.length_b   1.000
_cell.length_c   1.000
_cell.angle_alpha   90.00
_cell.angle_beta   90.00
_cell.angle_gamma   90.00
#
_symmetry.space_group_name_H-M   'P 1'
#
loop_
_entity.id
_entity.type
_entity.pdbx_description
1 polymer ?
#
loop_
_entity_poly.entity_id
_entity_poly.type
_entity_poly.pdbx_seq_one_letter_code
_entity_poly.pdbx_strand_id
1 'polypeptide(L)'
;MSKGQRLRHGPKLTRRGAIWPGSTTEDAESRYCPNRRAVIERLSFASFGGLLLEAQQPAAAYTPDPDRLKESLYLMSRVQEATVLQERSSAEPRYRKISKAKMKLTLRLVEKNYRLLDQITFASDFVPAESVVDATTAGYEAAEALQNAIDYVNSDLKSGPFDKGQKEYLVSNLKECRERLFAFLDYMPEDKLESARRRVEKENVDNRDEFDDEIDKNAGVYNPVLLPWKDRK
;
A
#
# COMPACT_ATOMS: atom_id res chain seq x y z
N MET A 1 -64.26 -7.43 -19.64
CA MET A 1 -63.43 -7.82 -20.81
C MET A 1 -62.16 -6.99 -20.69
N SER A 2 -60.92 -7.45 -20.54
CA SER A 2 -60.26 -8.68 -20.93
C SER A 2 -59.15 -9.02 -19.92
N LYS A 3 -58.88 -10.31 -19.75
CA LYS A 3 -57.87 -10.91 -18.86
C LYS A 3 -56.50 -10.87 -19.54
N GLY A 4 -55.42 -10.83 -18.74
CA GLY A 4 -54.06 -10.91 -19.26
C GLY A 4 -52.99 -11.23 -18.22
N GLN A 5 -53.18 -12.28 -17.42
CA GLN A 5 -52.12 -12.87 -16.59
C GLN A 5 -51.11 -13.59 -17.50
N ARG A 6 -49.81 -13.31 -17.34
CA ARG A 6 -48.72 -14.18 -17.84
C ARG A 6 -47.86 -14.63 -16.68
N LEU A 7 -48.07 -15.88 -16.28
CA LEU A 7 -47.20 -16.67 -15.41
C LEU A 7 -45.94 -17.04 -16.20
N ARG A 8 -44.75 -16.69 -15.68
CA ARG A 8 -43.48 -17.20 -16.19
C ARG A 8 -43.03 -18.35 -15.30
N HIS A 9 -42.96 -19.53 -15.89
CA HIS A 9 -42.36 -20.73 -15.30
C HIS A 9 -40.84 -20.57 -15.20
N GLY A 10 -40.30 -20.68 -13.99
CA GLY A 10 -38.87 -20.87 -13.75
C GLY A 10 -38.49 -22.37 -13.84
N PRO A 11 -37.29 -22.70 -14.34
CA PRO A 11 -36.84 -24.09 -14.44
C PRO A 11 -36.46 -24.68 -13.07
N LYS A 12 -36.90 -25.93 -12.85
CA LYS A 12 -36.58 -26.75 -11.68
C LYS A 12 -35.14 -27.28 -11.80
N LEU A 13 -34.24 -26.82 -10.94
CA LEU A 13 -32.93 -27.44 -10.73
C LEU A 13 -33.09 -28.75 -9.97
N THR A 14 -32.90 -29.86 -10.66
CA THR A 14 -32.83 -31.22 -10.09
C THR A 14 -31.40 -31.47 -9.60
N ARG A 15 -31.19 -31.43 -8.29
CA ARG A 15 -29.93 -31.86 -7.65
C ARG A 15 -29.93 -33.38 -7.57
N ARG A 16 -29.26 -34.03 -8.54
CA ARG A 16 -28.88 -35.44 -8.43
C ARG A 16 -27.79 -35.58 -7.37
N GLY A 17 -28.05 -36.43 -6.38
CA GLY A 17 -27.05 -36.87 -5.41
C GLY A 17 -25.99 -37.73 -6.09
N ALA A 18 -24.73 -37.40 -5.81
CA ALA A 18 -23.60 -38.29 -6.02
C ALA A 18 -23.12 -38.73 -4.64
N ILE A 19 -23.38 -40.00 -4.36
CA ILE A 19 -22.89 -40.76 -3.22
C ILE A 19 -21.42 -41.09 -3.52
N TRP A 20 -20.50 -40.64 -2.67
CA TRP A 20 -19.11 -41.10 -2.67
C TRP A 20 -18.89 -42.00 -1.44
N PRO A 21 -18.68 -43.31 -1.62
CA PRO A 21 -18.15 -44.18 -0.58
C PRO A 21 -16.61 -44.23 -0.71
N GLY A 22 -15.90 -44.13 0.40
CA GLY A 22 -14.45 -44.31 0.38
C GLY A 22 -13.73 -43.79 1.61
N SER A 23 -13.93 -44.48 2.73
CA SER A 23 -13.07 -44.40 3.91
C SER A 23 -11.72 -45.05 3.60
N THR A 24 -10.65 -44.28 3.65
CA THR A 24 -9.29 -44.77 3.91
C THR A 24 -8.68 -43.94 5.03
N THR A 25 -8.60 -44.59 6.18
CA THR A 25 -7.73 -44.29 7.30
C THR A 25 -6.28 -44.36 6.84
N GLU A 26 -5.52 -43.27 6.97
CA GLU A 26 -4.06 -43.32 7.03
C GLU A 26 -3.53 -41.98 7.58
N ASP A 27 -2.82 -42.13 8.70
CA ASP A 27 -1.70 -41.33 9.19
C ASP A 27 -1.91 -39.89 9.66
N ALA A 28 -2.25 -39.82 10.95
CA ALA A 28 -2.03 -38.68 11.81
C ALA A 28 -0.52 -38.42 12.02
N GLU A 29 0.13 -37.79 11.05
CA GLU A 29 1.36 -37.04 11.33
C GLU A 29 0.99 -35.74 12.03
N SER A 30 1.16 -35.77 13.36
CA SER A 30 1.20 -34.60 14.22
C SER A 30 2.29 -33.64 13.73
N ARG A 31 1.91 -32.69 12.86
CA ARG A 31 2.72 -31.52 12.58
C ARG A 31 2.76 -30.68 13.86
N TYR A 32 3.80 -30.93 14.64
CA TYR A 32 4.21 -30.10 15.75
C TYR A 32 4.50 -28.70 15.17
N CYS A 33 3.54 -27.78 15.29
CA CYS A 33 3.81 -26.36 15.12
C CYS A 33 4.57 -25.92 16.37
N PRO A 34 5.89 -25.65 16.32
CA PRO A 34 6.57 -25.09 17.47
C PRO A 34 5.91 -23.75 17.82
N ASN A 35 5.33 -23.70 19.01
CA ASN A 35 4.82 -22.48 19.62
C ASN A 35 5.91 -21.40 19.53
N ARG A 36 5.67 -20.32 18.78
CA ARG A 36 6.60 -19.16 18.69
C ARG A 36 6.96 -18.58 20.07
N ARG A 37 6.15 -18.86 21.10
CA ARG A 37 6.40 -18.46 22.49
C ARG A 37 7.47 -19.28 23.20
N ALA A 38 7.75 -20.52 22.80
CA ALA A 38 8.74 -21.37 23.47
C ALA A 38 10.20 -21.02 23.10
N VAL A 39 10.41 -20.24 22.03
CA VAL A 39 11.76 -19.81 21.60
C VAL A 39 12.26 -18.61 22.43
N ILE A 40 11.36 -17.86 23.08
CA ILE A 40 11.73 -16.65 23.83
C ILE A 40 12.26 -16.98 25.24
N GLU A 41 11.89 -18.12 25.83
CA GLU A 41 12.29 -18.47 27.20
C GLU A 41 13.70 -19.10 27.33
N ARG A 42 14.43 -19.32 26.23
CA ARG A 42 15.79 -19.88 26.27
C ARG A 42 16.93 -18.86 26.07
N LEU A 43 16.62 -17.57 26.00
CA LEU A 43 17.61 -16.50 25.95
C LEU A 43 17.58 -15.72 27.27
N SER A 44 18.11 -16.32 28.32
CA SER A 44 18.45 -15.58 29.53
C SER A 44 19.81 -16.09 30.00
N PHE A 45 20.72 -15.13 30.21
CA PHE A 45 22.12 -15.27 30.63
C PHE A 45 23.16 -15.50 29.52
N ALA A 46 23.52 -14.43 28.81
CA ALA A 46 24.89 -13.90 28.76
C ALA A 46 25.01 -12.74 27.76
N SER A 47 25.82 -11.74 28.12
CA SER A 47 26.41 -10.71 27.23
C SER A 47 25.55 -9.47 26.94
N PHE A 48 25.50 -8.58 27.93
CA PHE A 48 25.53 -7.13 27.70
C PHE A 48 26.76 -6.78 26.84
N GLY A 49 26.59 -6.17 25.65
CA GLY A 49 27.73 -5.57 24.93
C GLY A 49 27.76 -5.65 23.40
N GLY A 50 26.63 -5.87 22.72
CA GLY A 50 26.58 -5.80 21.26
C GLY A 50 25.18 -5.45 20.78
N LEU A 51 24.90 -4.15 20.64
CA LEU A 51 23.83 -3.69 19.75
C LEU A 51 24.24 -4.09 18.33
N LEU A 52 23.93 -5.32 17.94
CA LEU A 52 23.94 -5.73 16.54
C LEU A 52 22.95 -4.80 15.82
N LEU A 53 23.49 -3.87 15.03
CA LEU A 53 22.77 -3.34 13.88
C LEU A 53 22.44 -4.55 13.00
N GLU A 54 21.30 -5.18 13.25
CA GLU A 54 20.73 -6.16 12.36
C GLU A 54 20.35 -5.40 11.09
N ALA A 55 21.26 -5.43 10.10
CA ALA A 55 21.03 -4.83 8.81
C ALA A 55 19.76 -5.48 8.25
N GLN A 56 18.72 -4.67 8.12
CA GLN A 56 17.41 -5.08 7.67
C GLN A 56 17.56 -5.77 6.30
N GLN A 57 17.48 -7.10 6.29
CA GLN A 57 17.65 -7.89 5.07
C GLN A 57 16.54 -7.49 4.09
N PRO A 58 16.88 -7.13 2.83
CA PRO A 58 15.87 -6.80 1.84
C PRO A 58 14.94 -8.00 1.65
N ALA A 59 13.64 -7.75 1.50
CA ALA A 59 12.67 -8.81 1.25
C ALA A 59 13.08 -9.60 -0.01
N ALA A 60 13.14 -10.93 0.09
CA ALA A 60 13.71 -11.82 -0.93
C ALA A 60 13.08 -11.73 -2.33
N ALA A 61 11.95 -11.02 -2.48
CA ALA A 61 11.24 -10.86 -3.75
C ALA A 61 11.52 -9.52 -4.47
N TYR A 62 12.16 -8.56 -3.79
CA TYR A 62 12.42 -7.25 -4.38
C TYR A 62 13.81 -7.18 -5.00
N THR A 63 13.86 -6.96 -6.31
CA THR A 63 15.10 -6.71 -7.05
C THR A 63 15.21 -5.21 -7.32
N PRO A 64 16.22 -4.51 -6.76
CA PRO A 64 16.42 -3.10 -7.02
C PRO A 64 16.88 -2.88 -8.46
N ASP A 65 16.50 -1.75 -9.05
CA ASP A 65 16.98 -1.33 -10.36
C ASP A 65 18.49 -1.00 -10.29
N PRO A 66 19.31 -1.41 -11.28
CA PRO A 66 20.72 -1.04 -11.32
C PRO A 66 20.94 0.48 -11.42
N ASP A 67 20.00 1.24 -12.00
CA ASP A 67 20.02 2.70 -12.00
C ASP A 67 19.40 3.24 -10.70
N ARG A 68 20.26 3.74 -9.81
CA ARG A 68 19.85 4.30 -8.52
C ARG A 68 18.84 5.45 -8.65
N LEU A 69 18.95 6.28 -9.69
CA LEU A 69 17.99 7.38 -9.90
C LEU A 69 16.63 6.84 -10.28
N LYS A 70 16.59 5.87 -11.20
CA LYS A 70 15.33 5.20 -11.57
C LYS A 70 14.69 4.52 -10.36
N GLU A 71 15.50 3.88 -9.51
CA GLU A 71 15.02 3.27 -8.27
C GLU A 71 14.43 4.32 -7.32
N SER A 72 15.11 5.44 -7.08
CA SER A 72 14.58 6.55 -6.25
C SER A 72 13.27 7.12 -6.81
N LEU A 73 13.18 7.32 -8.13
CA LEU A 73 11.95 7.79 -8.81
C LEU A 73 10.82 6.77 -8.71
N TYR A 74 11.13 5.48 -8.74
CA TYR A 74 10.17 4.40 -8.51
C TYR A 74 9.63 4.44 -7.08
N LEU A 75 10.49 4.56 -6.07
CA LEU A 75 10.08 4.64 -4.66
C LEU A 75 9.22 5.89 -4.41
N MET A 76 9.56 7.05 -4.99
CA MET A 76 8.72 8.26 -4.93
C MET A 76 7.36 8.05 -5.63
N SER A 77 7.32 7.37 -6.77
CA SER A 77 6.07 7.04 -7.46
C SER A 77 5.18 6.10 -6.64
N ARG A 78 5.78 5.15 -5.90
CA ARG A 78 5.07 4.28 -4.94
C ARG A 78 4.49 5.05 -3.76
N VAL A 79 5.16 6.11 -3.30
CA VAL A 79 4.58 7.03 -2.30
C VAL A 79 3.35 7.74 -2.87
N GLN A 80 3.43 8.29 -4.10
CA GLN A 80 2.27 8.93 -4.73
C GLN A 80 1.08 7.97 -4.84
N GLU A 81 1.30 6.74 -5.26
CA GLU A 81 0.27 5.70 -5.30
C GLU A 81 -0.30 5.39 -3.90
N ALA A 82 0.56 5.21 -2.90
CA ALA A 82 0.13 4.92 -1.54
C ALA A 82 -0.76 6.03 -0.96
N THR A 83 -0.51 7.30 -1.29
CA THR A 83 -1.38 8.42 -0.88
C THR A 83 -2.79 8.32 -1.48
N VAL A 84 -2.91 7.89 -2.74
CA VAL A 84 -4.21 7.70 -3.42
C VAL A 84 -4.97 6.54 -2.80
N LEU A 85 -4.28 5.42 -2.55
CA LEU A 85 -4.84 4.28 -1.83
C LEU A 85 -5.35 4.67 -0.46
N GLN A 86 -4.58 5.48 0.26
CA GLN A 86 -4.94 5.93 1.59
C GLN A 86 -6.14 6.88 1.58
N GLU A 87 -6.20 7.79 0.60
CA GLU A 87 -7.35 8.67 0.34
C GLU A 87 -8.61 7.85 0.06
N ARG A 88 -8.53 6.87 -0.85
CA ARG A 88 -9.66 5.98 -1.19
C ARG A 88 -10.11 5.15 0.01
N SER A 89 -9.17 4.60 0.77
CA SER A 89 -9.46 3.84 1.99
C SER A 89 -10.17 4.70 3.05
N SER A 90 -9.90 6.01 3.09
CA SER A 90 -10.59 6.94 4.00
C SER A 90 -12.02 7.26 3.54
N ALA A 91 -12.29 7.17 2.24
CA ALA A 91 -13.60 7.45 1.65
C ALA A 91 -14.57 6.28 1.83
N GLU A 92 -14.08 5.04 1.83
CA GLU A 92 -14.91 3.84 1.85
C GLU A 92 -15.65 3.66 3.21
N PRO A 93 -17.01 3.64 3.19
CA PRO A 93 -17.82 3.46 4.39
C PRO A 93 -17.48 2.25 5.24
N ARG A 94 -17.13 1.13 4.60
CA ARG A 94 -16.84 -0.16 5.25
C ARG A 94 -15.60 -0.10 6.14
N TYR A 95 -14.64 0.75 5.78
CA TYR A 95 -13.38 0.87 6.52
C TYR A 95 -13.47 1.90 7.64
N ARG A 96 -14.59 2.62 7.84
CA ARG A 96 -14.72 3.64 8.89
C ARG A 96 -14.43 3.14 10.32
N LYS A 97 -14.69 1.85 10.62
CA LYS A 97 -14.44 1.27 11.96
C LYS A 97 -13.06 0.62 12.11
N ILE A 98 -12.46 0.15 11.02
CA ILE A 98 -11.20 -0.63 11.01
C ILE A 98 -10.04 0.18 10.39
N SER A 99 -10.30 1.36 9.80
CA SER A 99 -9.32 2.13 9.03
C SER A 99 -8.25 2.73 9.92
N LYS A 100 -8.55 3.51 10.95
CA LYS A 100 -7.53 4.36 11.62
C LYS A 100 -6.27 3.62 12.04
N ALA A 101 -6.40 2.45 12.66
CA ALA A 101 -5.25 1.61 13.03
C ALA A 101 -4.49 1.07 11.80
N LYS A 102 -5.22 0.69 10.73
CA LYS A 102 -4.62 0.30 9.45
C LYS A 102 -3.94 1.50 8.76
N MET A 103 -4.52 2.70 8.75
CA MET A 103 -3.90 3.90 8.18
C MET A 103 -2.61 4.24 8.90
N LYS A 104 -2.62 4.14 10.25
CA LYS A 104 -1.41 4.34 11.08
C LYS A 104 -0.30 3.39 10.69
N LEU A 105 -0.63 2.12 10.50
CA LEU A 105 0.33 1.11 10.08
C LEU A 105 0.83 1.39 8.66
N THR A 106 -0.08 1.63 7.71
CA THR A 106 0.27 1.85 6.30
C THR A 106 1.14 3.08 6.12
N LEU A 107 0.80 4.23 6.72
CA LEU A 107 1.59 5.45 6.58
C LEU A 107 2.99 5.32 7.20
N ARG A 108 3.12 4.65 8.35
CA ARG A 108 4.43 4.33 8.93
C ARG A 108 5.25 3.39 8.06
N LEU A 109 4.60 2.43 7.39
CA LEU A 109 5.29 1.54 6.45
C LEU A 109 5.73 2.29 5.19
N VAL A 110 4.92 3.22 4.68
CA VAL A 110 5.29 4.09 3.55
C VAL A 110 6.54 4.90 3.90
N GLU A 111 6.54 5.57 5.05
CA GLU A 111 7.69 6.35 5.54
C GLU A 111 8.96 5.50 5.65
N LYS A 112 8.87 4.36 6.34
CA LYS A 112 10.02 3.49 6.60
C LYS A 112 10.54 2.76 5.37
N ASN A 113 9.65 2.30 4.49
CA ASN A 113 10.04 1.48 3.33
C ASN A 113 10.57 2.33 2.19
N TYR A 114 9.99 3.52 1.97
CA TYR A 114 10.36 4.36 0.83
C TYR A 114 11.40 5.42 1.19
N ARG A 115 11.51 5.80 2.47
CA ARG A 115 12.47 6.79 2.96
C ARG A 115 12.45 8.07 2.11
N LEU A 116 11.25 8.66 1.97
CA LEU A 116 10.96 9.71 0.98
C LEU A 116 12.00 10.84 0.97
N LEU A 117 12.36 11.35 2.15
CA LEU A 117 13.35 12.42 2.30
C LEU A 117 14.72 12.04 1.69
N ASP A 118 15.19 10.82 1.93
CA ASP A 118 16.46 10.34 1.38
C ASP A 118 16.40 10.22 -0.14
N GLN A 119 15.26 9.82 -0.70
CA GLN A 119 15.07 9.76 -2.15
C GLN A 119 15.07 11.15 -2.78
N ILE A 120 14.44 12.13 -2.13
CA ILE A 120 14.45 13.53 -2.58
C ILE A 120 15.87 14.08 -2.54
N THR A 121 16.59 13.90 -1.43
CA THR A 121 17.98 14.37 -1.31
C THR A 121 18.85 13.77 -2.39
N PHE A 122 18.75 12.46 -2.64
CA PHE A 122 19.52 11.80 -3.70
C PHE A 122 19.13 12.28 -5.11
N ALA A 123 17.84 12.41 -5.41
CA ALA A 123 17.38 12.85 -6.72
C ALA A 123 17.68 14.32 -7.00
N SER A 124 17.88 15.13 -5.95
CA SER A 124 18.21 16.57 -6.08
C SER A 124 19.55 16.80 -6.77
N ASP A 125 20.49 15.85 -6.71
CA ASP A 125 21.78 15.91 -7.41
C ASP A 125 21.63 15.91 -8.96
N PHE A 126 20.46 15.51 -9.47
CA PHE A 126 20.16 15.43 -10.89
C PHE A 126 19.29 16.59 -11.39
N VAL A 127 18.89 17.51 -10.51
CA VAL A 127 18.12 18.70 -10.86
C VAL A 127 19.04 19.73 -11.54
N PRO A 128 18.59 20.43 -12.60
CA PRO A 128 19.35 21.54 -13.18
C PRO A 128 19.74 22.58 -12.14
N ALA A 129 20.98 23.07 -12.18
CA ALA A 129 21.56 23.95 -11.16
C ALA A 129 20.71 25.20 -10.88
N GLU A 130 20.07 25.74 -11.91
CA GLU A 130 19.19 26.90 -11.88
C GLU A 130 17.87 26.67 -11.12
N SER A 131 17.46 25.41 -10.95
CA SER A 131 16.16 25.04 -10.34
C SER A 131 16.31 24.19 -9.08
N VAL A 132 17.54 23.94 -8.61
CA VAL A 132 17.80 23.11 -7.41
C VAL A 132 17.03 23.63 -6.19
N VAL A 133 16.99 24.95 -5.97
CA VAL A 133 16.33 25.54 -4.80
C VAL A 133 14.82 25.32 -4.84
N ASP A 134 14.18 25.59 -5.98
CA ASP A 134 12.74 25.42 -6.13
C ASP A 134 12.33 23.93 -6.05
N ALA A 135 13.09 23.05 -6.71
CA ALA A 135 12.85 21.62 -6.67
C ALA A 135 13.02 21.06 -5.25
N THR A 136 14.14 21.35 -4.58
CA THR A 136 14.40 20.86 -3.23
C THR A 136 13.36 21.37 -2.23
N THR A 137 12.91 22.62 -2.37
CA THR A 137 11.81 23.18 -1.57
C THR A 137 10.53 22.37 -1.77
N ALA A 138 10.11 22.12 -3.01
CA ALA A 138 8.93 21.31 -3.30
C ALA A 138 9.06 19.88 -2.75
N GLY A 139 10.23 19.26 -2.86
CA GLY A 139 10.51 17.94 -2.29
C GLY A 139 10.35 17.94 -0.76
N TYR A 140 10.94 18.90 -0.06
CA TYR A 140 10.84 18.97 1.40
C TYR A 140 9.43 19.28 1.88
N GLU A 141 8.68 20.16 1.21
CA GLU A 141 7.26 20.38 1.50
C GLU A 141 6.43 19.09 1.32
N ALA A 142 6.77 18.27 0.32
CA ALA A 142 6.15 16.96 0.12
C ALA A 142 6.41 16.00 1.30
N ALA A 143 7.66 15.94 1.78
CA ALA A 143 8.03 15.12 2.92
C ALA A 143 7.39 15.61 4.23
N GLU A 144 7.33 16.93 4.44
CA GLU A 144 6.67 17.55 5.58
C GLU A 144 5.16 17.26 5.59
N ALA A 145 4.48 17.41 4.46
CA ALA A 145 3.05 17.09 4.35
C ALA A 145 2.77 15.61 4.65
N LEU A 146 3.65 14.69 4.21
CA LEU A 146 3.55 13.28 4.57
C LEU A 146 3.75 13.06 6.08
N GLN A 147 4.75 13.73 6.68
CA GLN A 147 5.02 13.64 8.11
C GLN A 147 3.85 14.16 8.94
N ASN A 148 3.25 15.30 8.54
CA ASN A 148 2.06 15.85 9.18
C ASN A 148 0.89 14.86 9.15
N ALA A 149 0.67 14.15 8.04
CA ALA A 149 -0.33 13.09 7.96
C ALA A 149 -0.01 11.92 8.91
N ILE A 150 1.26 11.50 9.00
CA ILE A 150 1.71 10.43 9.90
C ILE A 150 1.52 10.82 11.36
N ASP A 151 1.95 12.02 11.74
CA ASP A 151 1.88 12.54 13.10
C ASP A 151 0.43 12.67 13.52
N TYR A 152 -0.42 13.26 12.69
CA TYR A 152 -1.86 13.36 12.92
C TYR A 152 -2.53 12.00 13.17
N VAL A 153 -2.15 11.00 12.37
CA VAL A 153 -2.66 9.63 12.54
C VAL A 153 -2.09 8.97 13.82
N ASN A 154 -0.92 9.40 14.27
CA ASN A 154 -0.27 8.88 15.46
C ASN A 154 -0.82 9.47 16.76
N SER A 155 -1.02 10.78 16.82
CA SER A 155 -1.41 11.57 18.00
C SER A 155 -2.92 11.71 18.14
N ASP A 156 -3.60 12.14 17.07
CA ASP A 156 -4.94 12.71 17.16
C ASP A 156 -6.04 11.73 16.75
N LEU A 157 -5.71 10.74 15.93
CA LEU A 157 -6.65 9.71 15.49
C LEU A 157 -6.80 8.58 16.51
N LYS A 158 -7.70 8.77 17.47
CA LYS A 158 -8.20 7.71 18.36
C LYS A 158 -8.99 6.65 17.59
N SER A 159 -8.99 5.41 18.07
CA SER A 159 -9.80 4.31 17.53
C SER A 159 -11.28 4.68 17.44
N GLY A 160 -11.94 4.38 16.33
CA GLY A 160 -13.35 4.69 16.10
C GLY A 160 -13.59 5.41 14.76
N PRO A 161 -14.81 5.93 14.52
CA PRO A 161 -15.11 6.72 13.33
C PRO A 161 -14.35 8.06 13.34
N PHE A 162 -14.19 8.69 12.18
CA PHE A 162 -13.64 10.05 12.07
C PHE A 162 -14.59 11.07 12.70
N ASP A 163 -14.04 11.98 13.50
CA ASP A 163 -14.73 13.19 13.94
C ASP A 163 -14.78 14.21 12.77
N LYS A 164 -15.62 15.23 12.91
CA LYS A 164 -15.82 16.25 11.86
C LYS A 164 -14.49 16.97 11.55
N GLY A 165 -14.09 17.02 10.27
CA GLY A 165 -12.87 17.69 9.82
C GLY A 165 -11.62 16.82 9.84
N GLN A 166 -11.61 15.71 10.60
CA GLN A 166 -10.42 14.87 10.73
C GLN A 166 -10.04 14.18 9.41
N LYS A 167 -11.07 13.72 8.68
CA LYS A 167 -10.88 13.08 7.38
C LYS A 167 -10.37 14.11 6.37
N GLU A 168 -10.96 15.29 6.36
CA GLU A 168 -10.60 16.37 5.43
C GLU A 168 -9.16 16.81 5.64
N TYR A 169 -8.72 16.97 6.90
CA TYR A 169 -7.34 17.32 7.23
C TYR A 169 -6.34 16.22 6.80
N LEU A 170 -6.65 14.96 7.06
CA LEU A 170 -5.79 13.86 6.62
C LEU A 170 -5.68 13.81 5.09
N VAL A 171 -6.83 13.90 4.40
CA VAL A 171 -6.86 13.88 2.93
C VAL A 171 -6.16 15.10 2.33
N SER A 172 -6.26 16.28 2.94
CA SER A 172 -5.56 17.47 2.44
C SER A 172 -4.04 17.31 2.50
N ASN A 173 -3.49 16.80 3.59
CA ASN A 173 -2.05 16.54 3.71
C ASN A 173 -1.56 15.48 2.70
N LEU A 174 -2.34 14.41 2.49
CA LEU A 174 -2.01 13.38 1.49
C LEU A 174 -2.04 13.92 0.05
N LYS A 175 -2.98 14.83 -0.26
CA LYS A 175 -3.03 15.53 -1.54
C LYS A 175 -1.86 16.47 -1.70
N GLU A 176 -1.59 17.29 -0.70
CA GLU A 176 -0.46 18.23 -0.72
C GLU A 176 0.87 17.52 -0.93
N CYS A 177 1.13 16.43 -0.18
CA CYS A 177 2.31 15.59 -0.40
C CYS A 177 2.44 15.17 -1.88
N ARG A 178 1.34 14.72 -2.49
CA ARG A 178 1.33 14.26 -3.88
C ARG A 178 1.56 15.40 -4.88
N GLU A 179 0.91 16.56 -4.69
CA GLU A 179 1.07 17.73 -5.56
C GLU A 179 2.50 18.30 -5.48
N ARG A 180 3.07 18.38 -4.28
CA ARG A 180 4.46 18.81 -4.07
C ARG A 180 5.46 17.82 -4.67
N LEU A 181 5.18 16.52 -4.58
CA LEU A 181 5.97 15.51 -5.29
C LEU A 181 5.87 15.66 -6.81
N PHE A 182 4.69 16.00 -7.33
CA PHE A 182 4.57 16.30 -8.76
C PHE A 182 5.45 17.48 -9.17
N ALA A 183 5.40 18.58 -8.43
CA ALA A 183 6.25 19.74 -8.70
C ALA A 183 7.75 19.38 -8.64
N PHE A 184 8.18 18.55 -7.69
CA PHE A 184 9.55 18.06 -7.63
C PHE A 184 9.93 17.17 -8.83
N LEU A 185 9.05 16.23 -9.19
CA LEU A 185 9.29 15.26 -10.26
C LEU A 185 9.28 15.91 -11.66
N ASP A 186 8.65 17.07 -11.82
CA ASP A 186 8.65 17.85 -13.07
C ASP A 186 10.08 18.35 -13.44
N TYR A 187 11.03 18.35 -12.49
CA TYR A 187 12.44 18.66 -12.74
C TYR A 187 13.31 17.44 -13.10
N MET A 188 12.75 16.22 -13.07
CA MET A 188 13.50 14.99 -13.27
C MET A 188 13.58 14.60 -14.75
N PRO A 189 14.61 13.84 -15.18
CA PRO A 189 14.66 13.29 -16.53
C PRO A 189 13.42 12.45 -16.85
N GLU A 190 12.65 12.89 -17.86
CA GLU A 190 11.35 12.32 -18.21
C GLU A 190 11.43 10.84 -18.58
N ASP A 191 12.49 10.44 -19.31
CA ASP A 191 12.73 9.05 -19.71
C ASP A 191 12.86 8.10 -18.51
N LYS A 192 13.59 8.53 -17.47
CA LYS A 192 13.77 7.76 -16.25
C LYS A 192 12.51 7.74 -15.41
N LEU A 193 11.82 8.87 -15.29
CA LEU A 193 10.57 8.99 -14.56
C LEU A 193 9.46 8.11 -15.19
N GLU A 194 9.31 8.16 -16.51
CA GLU A 194 8.35 7.29 -17.21
C GLU A 194 8.68 5.82 -17.01
N SER A 195 9.96 5.44 -17.14
CA SER A 195 10.35 4.05 -16.94
C SER A 195 10.08 3.58 -15.51
N ALA A 196 10.29 4.43 -14.51
CA ALA A 196 9.97 4.14 -13.12
C ALA A 196 8.45 3.97 -12.91
N ARG A 197 7.64 4.87 -13.48
CA ARG A 197 6.16 4.79 -13.42
C ARG A 197 5.61 3.56 -14.15
N ARG A 198 6.19 3.18 -15.29
CA ARG A 198 5.82 1.94 -16.01
C ARG A 198 6.07 0.69 -15.16
N ARG A 199 7.12 0.68 -14.33
CA ARG A 199 7.36 -0.41 -13.38
C ARG A 199 6.23 -0.49 -12.35
N VAL A 200 5.83 0.63 -11.74
CA VAL A 200 4.68 0.66 -10.81
C VAL A 200 3.40 0.20 -11.49
N GLU A 201 3.15 0.66 -12.71
CA GLU A 201 1.99 0.25 -13.52
C GLU A 201 1.96 -1.26 -13.75
N LYS A 202 3.09 -1.84 -14.14
CA LYS A 202 3.21 -3.27 -14.37
C LYS A 202 2.98 -4.05 -13.08
N GLU A 203 3.63 -3.66 -11.98
CA GLU A 203 3.45 -4.32 -10.69
C GLU A 203 2.00 -4.25 -10.21
N ASN A 204 1.28 -3.16 -10.48
CA ASN A 204 -0.15 -3.06 -10.16
C ASN A 204 -1.04 -3.97 -11.00
N VAL A 205 -0.70 -4.16 -12.28
CA VAL A 205 -1.36 -5.12 -13.17
C VAL A 205 -1.08 -6.55 -12.69
N ASP A 206 0.19 -6.88 -12.41
CA ASP A 206 0.60 -8.21 -11.94
C ASP A 206 -0.09 -8.54 -10.59
N ASN A 207 -0.11 -7.58 -9.66
CA ASN A 207 -0.85 -7.71 -8.40
C ASN A 207 -2.34 -7.95 -8.67
N ARG A 208 -2.96 -7.26 -9.64
CA ARG A 208 -4.38 -7.47 -9.96
C ARG A 208 -4.62 -8.88 -10.45
N ASP A 209 -3.76 -9.39 -11.31
CA ASP A 209 -3.93 -10.69 -11.94
C ASP A 209 -3.65 -11.84 -10.96
N GLU A 210 -2.84 -11.61 -9.91
CA GLU A 210 -2.61 -12.58 -8.81
C GLU A 210 -3.75 -12.62 -7.78
N PHE A 211 -4.49 -11.53 -7.57
CA PHE A 211 -5.61 -11.49 -6.62
C PHE A 211 -6.89 -12.08 -7.24
N ASP A 212 -7.22 -13.32 -6.83
CA ASP A 212 -8.43 -14.02 -7.26
C ASP A 212 -9.71 -13.38 -6.68
N ASP A 213 -10.55 -12.78 -7.55
CA ASP A 213 -11.78 -12.07 -7.18
C ASP A 213 -12.78 -12.96 -6.40
N GLU A 214 -12.66 -14.29 -6.51
CA GLU A 214 -13.53 -15.24 -5.81
C GLU A 214 -13.21 -15.37 -4.30
N ILE A 215 -11.96 -15.15 -3.89
CA ILE A 215 -11.51 -15.44 -2.52
C ILE A 215 -11.80 -14.27 -1.57
N ASP A 216 -11.73 -13.03 -2.04
CA ASP A 216 -11.97 -11.87 -1.18
C ASP A 216 -12.80 -10.79 -1.89
N LYS A 217 -14.13 -10.91 -1.75
CA LYS A 217 -15.11 -9.91 -2.22
C LYS A 217 -14.86 -8.49 -1.66
N ASN A 218 -13.94 -8.33 -0.70
CA ASN A 218 -13.52 -7.04 -0.15
C ASN A 218 -12.14 -6.56 -0.66
N ALA A 219 -11.46 -7.30 -1.54
CA ALA A 219 -10.18 -6.89 -2.12
C ALA A 219 -10.29 -5.64 -3.01
N GLY A 220 -11.49 -5.34 -3.53
CA GLY A 220 -11.74 -4.25 -4.48
C GLY A 220 -11.40 -2.83 -4.00
N VAL A 221 -11.04 -2.62 -2.73
CA VAL A 221 -10.52 -1.32 -2.26
C VAL A 221 -9.06 -1.11 -2.66
N TYR A 222 -8.29 -2.18 -2.81
CA TYR A 222 -6.85 -2.10 -3.07
C TYR A 222 -6.50 -2.11 -4.57
N ASN A 223 -7.42 -2.49 -5.47
CA ASN A 223 -7.12 -2.63 -6.89
C ASN A 223 -8.36 -2.39 -7.79
N PRO A 224 -8.22 -1.77 -8.98
CA PRO A 224 -7.11 -0.94 -9.44
C PRO A 224 -7.04 0.41 -8.74
N VAL A 225 -5.81 0.83 -8.46
CA VAL A 225 -5.50 2.21 -8.06
C VAL A 225 -5.49 3.06 -9.32
N LEU A 226 -6.30 4.12 -9.34
CA LEU A 226 -6.17 5.15 -10.36
C LEU A 226 -4.86 5.87 -10.09
N LEU A 227 -3.88 5.64 -10.96
CA LEU A 227 -2.54 6.19 -10.81
C LEU A 227 -2.59 7.70 -11.06
N PRO A 228 -2.08 8.52 -10.12
CA PRO A 228 -2.35 9.96 -10.14
C PRO A 228 -1.73 10.68 -11.34
N TRP A 229 -0.67 10.12 -11.94
CA TRP A 229 -0.04 10.68 -13.13
C TRP A 229 -0.79 10.38 -14.44
N LYS A 230 -1.81 9.50 -14.44
CA LYS A 230 -2.63 9.25 -15.63
C LYS A 230 -3.67 10.34 -15.87
N ASP A 231 -4.08 11.04 -14.82
CA ASP A 231 -5.12 12.07 -14.86
C ASP A 231 -4.59 13.49 -15.18
N ARG A 232 -3.26 13.67 -15.21
CA ARG A 232 -2.59 14.99 -15.36
C ARG A 232 -2.21 15.32 -16.81
N LYS A 233 -2.93 14.76 -17.79
CA LYS A 233 -2.67 15.02 -19.23
C LYS A 233 -3.36 16.29 -19.73
#